data_AF-A0A9P6NY61-F1
#
_entry.id   AF-A0A9P6NY61-F1
#
_cell.length_a   1.000
_cell.length_b   1.000
_cell.length_c   1.000
_cell.angle_alpha   90.00
_cell.angle_beta   90.00
_cell.angle_gamma   90.00
#
_symmetry.space_group_name_H-M   'P 1'
#
loop_
_entity.id
_entity.type
_entity.pdbx_description
1 polymer ?
#
loop_
_entity_poly.entity_id
_entity_poly.type
_entity_poly.pdbx_seq_one_letter_code
_entity_poly.pdbx_strand_id
1 'polypeptide(L)'
;MDAYRFGNSLEHDPVTEPMMAWLSLTLSSTSYLFLKDDGDSIHSYPETDKLYRLWGFINTIFDGSNIRAISKEKSSVANSLAKNSKRKLSAVEQLSNVKIGHKMDTIYVSGNVELGCLEIGGVPCQTKAWHDSRMKMPFVMKDMLMNIVKKAAVKLDDC
;
A
#
# COMPACT_ATOMS: atom_id res chain seq x y z
N MET A 1 7.35 18.93 -17.83
CA MET A 1 7.24 20.33 -17.36
C MET A 1 5.79 20.74 -17.09
N ASP A 2 4.83 20.25 -17.87
CA ASP A 2 3.42 20.65 -17.77
C ASP A 2 2.75 20.29 -16.44
N ALA A 3 2.96 19.06 -15.94
CA ALA A 3 2.41 18.63 -14.66
C ALA A 3 2.92 19.47 -13.46
N TYR A 4 4.19 19.88 -13.49
CA TYR A 4 4.78 20.76 -12.48
C TYR A 4 4.15 22.16 -12.51
N ARG A 5 3.98 22.74 -13.72
CA ARG A 5 3.34 24.05 -13.89
C ARG A 5 1.88 24.01 -13.48
N PHE A 6 1.17 22.94 -13.85
CA PHE A 6 -0.21 22.73 -13.45
C PHE A 6 -0.34 22.67 -11.93
N GLY A 7 0.46 21.84 -11.24
CA GLY A 7 0.45 21.77 -9.77
C GLY A 7 0.65 23.13 -9.11
N ASN A 8 1.62 23.92 -9.58
CA ASN A 8 1.89 25.27 -9.07
C ASN A 8 0.84 26.33 -9.45
N SER A 9 0.02 26.08 -10.47
CA SER A 9 -1.04 27.02 -10.89
C SER A 9 -2.35 26.84 -10.12
N LEU A 10 -2.47 25.77 -9.33
CA LEU A 10 -3.66 25.52 -8.52
C LEU A 10 -3.66 26.47 -7.33
N GLU A 11 -4.45 27.55 -7.40
CA GLU A 11 -4.80 28.36 -6.24
C GLU A 11 -5.69 27.54 -5.30
N HIS A 12 -5.39 27.59 -4.01
CA HIS A 12 -6.12 26.86 -2.98
C HIS A 12 -5.85 27.47 -1.61
N ASP A 13 -6.79 27.33 -0.69
CA ASP A 13 -6.54 27.53 0.73
C ASP A 13 -6.29 26.16 1.42
N PRO A 14 -5.15 25.94 2.08
CA PRO A 14 -4.81 24.62 2.62
C PRO A 14 -5.68 24.15 3.80
N VAL A 15 -6.45 25.06 4.42
CA VAL A 15 -7.32 24.75 5.55
C VAL A 15 -8.73 24.40 5.05
N THR A 16 -9.26 25.16 4.11
CA THR A 16 -10.62 25.00 3.58
C THR A 16 -10.68 24.06 2.36
N GLU A 17 -9.57 23.90 1.63
CA GLU A 17 -9.46 23.05 0.44
C GLU A 17 -8.27 22.06 0.53
N PRO A 18 -8.21 21.22 1.57
CA PRO A 18 -7.05 20.38 1.86
C PRO A 18 -6.72 19.37 0.74
N MET A 19 -7.71 18.90 0.00
CA MET A 19 -7.49 17.98 -1.14
C MET A 19 -6.81 18.68 -2.33
N MET A 20 -7.17 19.93 -2.61
CA MET A 20 -6.51 20.72 -3.66
C MET A 20 -5.08 21.09 -3.24
N ALA A 21 -4.89 21.43 -1.96
CA ALA A 21 -3.56 21.67 -1.41
C ALA A 21 -2.65 20.45 -1.52
N TRP A 22 -3.19 19.27 -1.14
CA TRP A 22 -2.49 18.00 -1.29
C TRP A 22 -2.16 17.70 -2.76
N LEU A 23 -3.11 17.92 -3.68
CA LEU A 23 -2.92 17.68 -5.11
C LEU A 23 -1.83 18.58 -5.69
N SER A 24 -1.89 19.88 -5.39
CA SER A 24 -0.89 20.87 -5.81
C SER A 24 0.51 20.47 -5.33
N LEU A 25 0.66 20.21 -4.03
CA LEU A 25 1.93 19.82 -3.42
C LEU A 25 2.48 18.52 -4.02
N THR A 26 1.62 17.52 -4.19
CA THR A 26 1.97 16.20 -4.74
C THR A 26 2.45 16.32 -6.17
N LEU A 27 1.69 17.02 -7.03
CA LEU A 27 2.02 17.16 -8.44
C LEU A 27 3.31 17.94 -8.63
N SER A 28 3.49 19.05 -7.91
CA SER A 28 4.70 19.85 -7.99
C SER A 28 5.92 19.07 -7.49
N SER A 29 5.83 18.44 -6.32
CA SER A 29 6.95 17.69 -5.72
C SER A 29 7.36 16.49 -6.57
N THR A 30 6.39 15.70 -7.04
CA THR A 30 6.66 14.49 -7.84
C THR A 30 7.18 14.86 -9.22
N SER A 31 6.59 15.87 -9.88
CA SER A 31 7.04 16.31 -11.21
C SER A 31 8.44 16.91 -11.15
N TYR A 32 8.79 17.58 -10.06
CA TYR A 32 10.13 18.16 -9.87
C TYR A 32 11.25 17.11 -9.92
N LEU A 33 10.98 15.86 -9.49
CA LEU A 33 11.95 14.76 -9.58
C LEU A 33 12.39 14.45 -11.02
N PHE A 34 11.57 14.77 -12.01
CA PHE A 34 11.85 14.54 -13.43
C PHE A 34 12.37 15.79 -14.14
N LEU A 35 12.43 16.93 -13.46
CA LEU A 35 12.96 18.19 -14.00
C LEU A 35 14.41 18.44 -13.62
N LYS A 36 14.94 17.69 -12.65
CA LYS A 36 16.35 17.77 -12.29
C LYS A 36 17.20 17.13 -13.39
N ASP A 37 18.18 17.88 -13.86
CA ASP A 37 19.18 17.46 -14.86
C ASP A 37 20.52 17.24 -14.15
N ASP A 38 20.54 16.34 -13.16
CA ASP A 38 21.69 16.08 -12.29
C ASP A 38 22.35 14.71 -12.54
N GLY A 39 22.04 14.03 -13.65
CA GLY A 39 22.59 12.69 -13.98
C GLY A 39 22.08 11.56 -13.08
N ASP A 40 21.46 11.90 -11.95
CA ASP A 40 20.82 10.99 -11.00
C ASP A 40 19.36 10.71 -11.40
N SER A 41 19.19 9.74 -12.30
CA SER A 41 17.86 9.30 -12.68
C SER A 41 17.09 8.72 -11.49
N ILE A 42 15.84 9.10 -11.29
CA ILE A 42 14.92 8.46 -10.31
C ILE A 42 14.87 6.92 -10.46
N HIS A 43 15.22 6.39 -11.63
CA HIS A 43 15.32 4.96 -11.89
C HIS A 43 16.51 4.29 -11.19
N SER A 44 17.60 5.02 -10.89
CA SER A 44 18.76 4.49 -10.14
C SER A 44 18.50 4.40 -8.64
N TYR A 45 17.47 5.09 -8.14
CA TYR A 45 17.21 5.14 -6.70
C TYR A 45 16.86 3.77 -6.11
N PRO A 46 17.24 3.50 -4.85
CA PRO A 46 16.78 2.35 -4.10
C PRO A 46 15.25 2.25 -4.11
N GLU A 47 14.73 1.02 -4.03
CA GLU A 47 13.28 0.76 -4.00
C GLU A 47 12.61 1.55 -2.86
N THR A 48 13.24 1.59 -1.67
CA THR A 48 12.78 2.43 -0.55
C THR A 48 12.63 3.91 -0.92
N ASP A 49 13.59 4.48 -1.64
CA ASP A 49 13.54 5.92 -1.97
C ASP A 49 12.49 6.19 -3.02
N LYS A 50 12.29 5.27 -3.97
CA LYS A 50 11.14 5.31 -4.90
C LYS A 50 9.82 5.25 -4.14
N LEU A 51 9.70 4.42 -3.09
CA LEU A 51 8.48 4.34 -2.28
C LEU A 51 8.11 5.69 -1.67
N TYR A 52 9.08 6.41 -1.11
CA TYR A 52 8.80 7.65 -0.39
C TYR A 52 8.81 8.89 -1.27
N ARG A 53 9.72 8.97 -2.25
CA ARG A 53 9.88 10.17 -3.09
C ARG A 53 9.00 10.15 -4.32
N LEU A 54 8.88 9.00 -4.99
CA LEU A 54 8.08 8.88 -6.21
C LEU A 54 6.64 8.45 -5.92
N TRP A 55 6.45 7.43 -5.08
CA TRP A 55 5.14 6.84 -4.81
C TRP A 55 4.54 7.24 -3.47
N GLY A 56 5.25 8.07 -2.70
CA GLY A 56 4.87 8.40 -1.31
C GLY A 56 3.52 9.09 -1.24
N PHE A 57 3.14 9.79 -2.30
CA PHE A 57 1.86 10.48 -2.38
C PHE A 57 0.66 9.52 -2.23
N ILE A 58 0.78 8.26 -2.70
CA ILE A 58 -0.28 7.26 -2.57
C ILE A 58 -0.57 6.97 -1.08
N ASN A 59 0.44 7.09 -0.21
CA ASN A 59 0.25 6.92 1.22
C ASN A 59 -0.46 8.13 1.85
N THR A 60 -0.08 9.34 1.42
CA THR A 60 -0.59 10.62 1.98
C THR A 60 -1.99 10.99 1.50
N ILE A 61 -2.52 10.39 0.43
CA ILE A 61 -3.90 10.66 -0.02
C ILE A 61 -4.94 10.33 1.06
N PHE A 62 -4.56 9.47 2.01
CA PHE A 62 -5.40 9.06 3.13
C PHE A 62 -5.20 9.91 4.39
N ASP A 63 -4.34 10.92 4.36
CA ASP A 63 -4.12 11.79 5.51
C ASP A 63 -5.43 12.51 5.89
N GLY A 64 -5.77 12.47 7.18
CA GLY A 64 -7.05 12.97 7.69
C GLY A 64 -8.24 11.99 7.53
N SER A 65 -8.05 10.84 6.88
CA SER A 65 -9.05 9.78 6.82
C SER A 65 -8.90 8.76 7.96
N ASN A 66 -9.82 7.80 8.05
CA ASN A 66 -9.69 6.65 8.94
C ASN A 66 -8.76 5.54 8.39
N ILE A 67 -8.19 5.74 7.20
CA ILE A 67 -7.26 4.81 6.56
C ILE A 67 -5.84 5.21 6.90
N ARG A 68 -5.06 4.27 7.39
CA ARG A 68 -3.62 4.43 7.66
C ARG A 68 -2.82 3.61 6.67
N ALA A 69 -1.85 4.25 6.02
CA ALA A 69 -0.81 3.57 5.27
C ALA A 69 0.30 3.11 6.24
N ILE A 70 0.50 1.81 6.38
CA ILE A 70 1.58 1.23 7.18
C ILE A 70 2.67 0.76 6.23
N SER A 71 3.68 1.61 6.03
CA SER A 71 4.83 1.31 5.17
C SER A 71 5.95 0.60 5.93
N LYS A 72 6.61 -0.32 5.23
CA LYS A 72 7.66 -1.22 5.72
C LYS A 72 7.23 -2.15 6.88
N GLU A 73 7.75 -3.37 6.82
CA GLU A 73 7.79 -4.36 7.93
C GLU A 73 6.49 -5.08 8.33
N LYS A 74 5.32 -4.66 7.86
CA LYS A 74 4.09 -5.38 8.16
C LYS A 74 3.79 -6.49 7.15
N SER A 75 3.76 -7.73 7.63
CA SER A 75 3.13 -8.84 6.91
C SER A 75 1.61 -8.75 7.01
N SER A 76 0.92 -9.07 5.91
CA SER A 76 -0.55 -9.08 5.93
C SER A 76 -1.07 -10.12 6.92
N VAL A 77 -1.86 -9.64 7.88
CA VAL A 77 -2.55 -10.46 8.87
C VAL A 77 -3.64 -11.29 8.19
N ALA A 78 -4.39 -10.72 7.25
CA ALA A 78 -5.41 -11.45 6.52
C ALA A 78 -4.82 -12.63 5.73
N ASN A 79 -3.70 -12.41 5.04
CA ASN A 79 -2.97 -13.47 4.34
C ASN A 79 -2.39 -14.51 5.29
N SER A 80 -1.86 -14.09 6.45
CA SER A 80 -1.39 -15.04 7.48
C SER A 80 -2.54 -15.91 8.00
N LEU A 81 -3.70 -15.32 8.31
CA LEU A 81 -4.89 -16.06 8.72
C LEU A 81 -5.35 -17.06 7.66
N ALA A 82 -5.37 -16.67 6.39
CA ALA A 82 -5.73 -17.55 5.29
C ALA A 82 -4.74 -18.75 5.17
N LYS A 83 -3.43 -18.49 5.24
CA LYS A 83 -2.38 -19.54 5.21
C LYS A 83 -2.49 -20.54 6.37
N ASN A 84 -2.98 -20.10 7.52
CA ASN A 84 -3.12 -20.93 8.73
C ASN A 84 -4.56 -21.41 8.97
N SER A 85 -5.51 -21.13 8.07
CA SER A 85 -6.93 -21.49 8.25
C SER A 85 -7.21 -22.99 8.41
N LYS A 86 -6.27 -23.84 7.97
CA LYS A 86 -6.36 -25.31 8.08
C LYS A 86 -5.52 -25.88 9.23
N ARG A 87 -4.90 -25.06 10.07
CA ARG A 87 -4.16 -25.53 11.25
C ARG A 87 -5.15 -26.12 12.25
N LYS A 88 -4.94 -27.38 12.63
CA LYS A 88 -5.70 -28.04 13.71
C LYS A 88 -5.19 -27.56 15.08
N LEU A 89 -6.06 -27.55 16.08
CA LEU A 89 -5.72 -27.26 17.47
C LEU A 89 -4.81 -28.38 18.03
N SER A 90 -3.85 -27.99 18.88
CA SER A 90 -2.74 -28.84 19.35
C SER A 90 -3.13 -30.03 20.23
N ALA A 91 -4.43 -30.26 20.45
CA ALA A 91 -4.91 -31.35 21.28
C ALA A 91 -4.77 -32.72 20.60
N VAL A 92 -4.50 -32.77 19.28
CA VAL A 92 -4.54 -34.01 18.48
C VAL A 92 -3.26 -34.26 17.67
N GLU A 93 -2.55 -33.22 17.20
CA GLU A 93 -1.38 -33.36 16.31
C GLU A 93 -0.28 -32.31 16.61
N GLN A 94 0.98 -32.63 16.29
CA GLN A 94 2.14 -31.74 16.45
C GLN A 94 1.94 -30.41 15.70
N LEU A 95 1.99 -29.29 16.42
CA LEU A 95 1.79 -27.95 15.84
C LEU A 95 2.93 -27.61 14.88
N SER A 96 2.61 -27.48 13.58
CA SER A 96 3.52 -26.82 12.64
C SER A 96 3.64 -25.32 12.93
N ASN A 97 4.81 -24.75 12.66
CA ASN A 97 5.09 -23.32 12.86
C ASN A 97 4.05 -22.45 12.14
N VAL A 98 3.66 -21.32 12.78
CA VAL A 98 2.72 -20.35 12.19
C VAL A 98 3.31 -19.81 10.89
N LYS A 99 2.54 -19.90 9.80
CA LYS A 99 2.95 -19.33 8.52
C LYS A 99 2.76 -17.81 8.54
N ILE A 100 3.86 -17.07 8.33
CA ILE A 100 3.83 -15.61 8.24
C ILE A 100 3.18 -15.20 6.91
N GLY A 101 2.37 -14.14 6.95
CA GLY A 101 1.78 -13.54 5.75
C GLY A 101 2.83 -12.92 4.84
N HIS A 102 2.48 -12.67 3.57
CA HIS A 102 3.37 -11.91 2.68
C HIS A 102 3.65 -10.52 3.27
N LYS A 103 4.93 -10.15 3.29
CA LYS A 103 5.41 -8.81 3.63
C LYS A 103 5.12 -7.90 2.44
N MET A 104 4.45 -6.79 2.70
CA MET A 104 4.12 -5.79 1.68
C MET A 104 4.92 -4.51 1.87
N ASP A 105 5.14 -3.72 0.82
CA ASP A 105 5.79 -2.42 0.95
C ASP A 105 4.93 -1.45 1.75
N THR A 106 3.62 -1.45 1.50
CA THR A 106 2.63 -0.76 2.32
C THR A 106 1.34 -1.57 2.42
N ILE A 107 0.73 -1.58 3.61
CA ILE A 107 -0.62 -2.10 3.86
C ILE A 107 -1.52 -0.95 4.29
N TYR A 108 -2.67 -0.81 3.63
CA TYR A 108 -3.70 0.16 4.00
C TYR A 108 -4.67 -0.47 5.00
N VAL A 109 -4.87 0.16 6.14
CA VAL A 109 -5.74 -0.35 7.21
C VAL A 109 -6.74 0.69 7.69
N SER A 110 -7.96 0.28 8.00
CA SER A 110 -8.91 1.06 8.78
C SER A 110 -9.27 0.29 10.04
N GLY A 111 -8.91 0.83 11.21
CA GLY A 111 -8.93 0.09 12.48
C GLY A 111 -8.15 -1.22 12.40
N ASN A 112 -8.86 -2.34 12.60
CA ASN A 112 -8.32 -3.71 12.57
C ASN A 112 -8.63 -4.45 11.24
N VAL A 113 -8.93 -3.71 10.17
CA VAL A 113 -9.27 -4.27 8.85
C VAL A 113 -8.22 -3.84 7.84
N GLU A 114 -7.61 -4.81 7.16
CA GLU A 114 -6.74 -4.56 6.01
C GLU A 114 -7.60 -4.33 4.77
N LEU A 115 -7.44 -3.17 4.12
CA LEU A 115 -8.24 -2.74 2.98
C LEU A 115 -7.52 -2.93 1.64
N GLY A 116 -6.19 -2.95 1.66
CA GLY A 116 -5.39 -3.13 0.46
C GLY A 116 -3.89 -3.08 0.76
N CYS A 117 -3.11 -3.08 -0.30
CA CYS A 117 -1.65 -3.07 -0.23
C CYS A 117 -1.05 -2.40 -1.46
N LEU A 118 0.22 -2.02 -1.34
CA LEU A 118 1.07 -1.49 -2.41
C LEU A 118 2.36 -2.32 -2.46
N GLU A 119 2.82 -2.59 -3.69
CA GLU A 119 4.16 -3.09 -4.00
C GLU A 119 4.77 -2.19 -5.07
N ILE A 120 6.04 -1.89 -4.94
CA ILE A 120 6.78 -1.11 -5.93
C ILE A 120 7.92 -1.94 -6.53
N GLY A 121 8.11 -1.82 -7.84
CA GLY A 121 9.22 -2.47 -8.53
C GLY A 121 10.45 -1.56 -8.56
N GLY A 122 11.56 -2.00 -7.98
CA GLY A 122 12.83 -1.27 -8.03
C GLY A 122 13.64 -1.47 -9.32
N VAL A 123 13.48 -2.61 -10.00
CA VAL A 123 14.33 -3.06 -11.12
C VAL A 123 13.46 -3.60 -12.26
N PRO A 124 13.81 -3.37 -13.54
CA PRO A 124 13.14 -3.99 -14.68
C PRO A 124 13.46 -5.50 -14.78
N CYS A 125 13.01 -6.27 -13.79
CA CYS A 125 12.99 -7.72 -13.81
C CYS A 125 11.55 -8.18 -14.07
N GLN A 126 11.27 -8.63 -15.30
CA GLN A 126 9.92 -9.04 -15.69
C GLN A 126 9.36 -10.15 -14.80
N THR A 127 10.19 -11.10 -14.36
CA THR A 127 9.78 -12.19 -13.47
C THR A 127 9.41 -11.69 -12.08
N LYS A 128 10.22 -10.81 -11.46
CA LYS A 128 9.89 -10.20 -10.16
C LYS A 128 8.61 -9.37 -10.27
N ALA A 129 8.52 -8.52 -11.28
CA ALA A 129 7.35 -7.68 -11.52
C ALA A 129 6.09 -8.53 -11.71
N TRP A 130 6.17 -9.62 -12.50
CA TRP A 130 5.06 -10.54 -12.69
C TRP A 130 4.67 -11.25 -11.37
N HIS A 131 5.64 -11.77 -10.63
CA HIS A 131 5.38 -12.42 -9.35
C HIS A 131 4.71 -11.48 -8.35
N ASP A 132 5.26 -10.27 -8.17
CA ASP A 132 4.77 -9.35 -7.15
C ASP A 132 3.41 -8.74 -7.54
N SER A 133 3.25 -8.29 -8.78
CA SER A 133 2.02 -7.64 -9.24
C SER A 133 0.88 -8.58 -9.64
N ARG A 134 1.18 -9.78 -10.18
CA ARG A 134 0.17 -10.70 -10.72
C ARG A 134 -0.12 -11.92 -9.85
N MET A 135 0.76 -12.23 -8.90
CA MET A 135 0.55 -13.36 -7.99
C MET A 135 0.41 -12.86 -6.56
N LYS A 136 1.49 -12.32 -5.97
CA LYS A 136 1.55 -11.93 -4.56
C LYS A 136 0.44 -10.94 -4.19
N MET A 137 0.34 -9.80 -4.90
CA MET A 137 -0.68 -8.79 -4.61
C MET A 137 -2.11 -9.33 -4.73
N PRO A 138 -2.53 -9.98 -5.84
CA PRO A 138 -3.88 -10.53 -5.95
C PRO A 138 -4.22 -11.56 -4.87
N PHE A 139 -3.28 -12.44 -4.47
CA PHE A 139 -3.53 -13.39 -3.39
C PHE A 139 -3.76 -12.68 -2.05
N VAL A 140 -2.93 -11.70 -1.72
CA VAL A 140 -3.05 -10.92 -0.49
C VAL A 140 -4.36 -10.13 -0.48
N MET A 141 -4.69 -9.43 -1.57
CA MET A 141 -5.94 -8.67 -1.70
C MET A 141 -7.18 -9.56 -1.63
N LYS A 142 -7.14 -10.75 -2.24
CA LYS A 142 -8.22 -11.74 -2.11
C LYS A 142 -8.41 -12.14 -0.64
N ASP A 143 -7.34 -12.43 0.09
CA ASP A 143 -7.44 -12.81 1.51
C ASP A 143 -7.95 -11.65 2.39
N MET A 144 -7.56 -10.40 2.09
CA MET A 144 -8.09 -9.18 2.71
C MET A 144 -9.60 -9.04 2.44
N LEU A 145 -10.03 -9.18 1.19
CA LEU A 145 -11.44 -9.13 0.80
C LEU A 145 -12.27 -10.20 1.53
N MET A 146 -11.78 -11.44 1.57
CA MET A 146 -12.46 -12.52 2.29
C MET A 146 -12.57 -12.22 3.80
N ASN A 147 -11.57 -11.56 4.39
CA ASN A 147 -11.62 -11.13 5.79
C ASN A 147 -12.69 -10.04 6.00
N ILE A 148 -12.76 -9.06 5.10
CA ILE A 148 -13.78 -8.01 5.11
C ILE A 148 -15.19 -8.63 5.04
N VAL A 149 -15.42 -9.51 4.06
CA VAL A 149 -16.73 -10.17 3.87
C VAL A 149 -17.14 -10.96 5.12
N LYS A 150 -16.22 -11.73 5.71
CA LYS A 150 -16.50 -12.48 6.95
C LYS A 150 -16.87 -11.56 8.11
N LYS A 151 -16.14 -10.47 8.32
CA LYS A 151 -16.43 -9.51 9.39
C LYS A 151 -17.73 -8.75 9.16
N ALA A 152 -18.09 -8.49 7.90
CA ALA A 152 -19.35 -7.85 7.54
C ALA A 152 -20.55 -8.79 7.76
N ALA A 153 -20.43 -10.07 7.39
CA ALA A 153 -21.47 -11.06 7.62
C ALA A 153 -21.79 -11.25 9.11
N VAL A 154 -20.76 -11.35 9.96
CA VAL A 154 -20.95 -11.46 11.42
C VAL A 154 -21.71 -10.26 11.99
N LYS A 155 -21.48 -9.05 11.49
CA LYS A 155 -22.22 -7.86 11.93
C LYS A 155 -23.69 -7.83 11.53
N LEU A 156 -24.10 -8.59 10.51
CA LEU A 156 -25.49 -8.68 10.08
C LEU A 156 -26.28 -9.69 10.90
N ASP A 157 -25.61 -10.74 11.40
CA ASP A 157 -26.23 -11.78 12.23
C ASP A 157 -26.44 -11.33 13.70
N ASP A 158 -25.78 -10.24 14.12
CA ASP A 158 -25.88 -9.64 15.47
C ASP A 158 -26.93 -8.51 15.57
N CYS A 159 -27.72 -8.26 14.52
CA CYS A 159 -28.82 -7.27 14.45
C CYS A 159 -30.18 -7.96 14.38
#